data_AF-A0A7S0VZG2-F1
#
_entry.id   AF-A0A7S0VZG2-F1
#
_cell.length_a   1.000
_cell.length_b   1.000
_cell.length_c   1.000
_cell.angle_alpha   90.00
_cell.angle_beta   90.00
_cell.angle_gamma   90.00
#
_symmetry.space_group_name_H-M   'P 1'
#
loop_
_entity.id
_entity.type
_entity.pdbx_description
1 polymer ?
#
loop_
_entity_poly.entity_id
_entity_poly.type
_entity_poly.pdbx_seq_one_letter_code
_entity_poly.pdbx_strand_id
1 'polypeptide(L)'
;LRDRLTDYLNKGAFVLITGSKFYRGPPFSGAVLVPSLVMERLLMTDTTLAPGLSYFLSSNEVPSALTSWRTALKDTSNTGLALRWVAAVDEMEPTLAMPDDDKDALQEAWLESVLEELGKHPLHLEAFEPRSCATIVSLRLRKTDGGYYNTAECKKIFEWMTLDMSEKLGTQDAAIKCYIGQPVSVAKGGGCVLRIALGS
;
A
#
# COMPACT_ATOMS: atom_id res chain seq x y z
N LEU A 1 -9.59 -1.82 -15.13
CA LEU A 1 -8.70 -0.73 -14.62
C LEU A 1 -8.34 0.33 -15.66
N ARG A 2 -7.88 -0.06 -16.86
CA ARG A 2 -7.41 0.86 -17.92
C ARG A 2 -8.40 1.97 -18.26
N ASP A 3 -9.67 1.65 -18.44
CA ASP A 3 -10.70 2.64 -18.80
C ASP A 3 -10.93 3.67 -17.70
N ARG A 4 -10.89 3.26 -16.42
CA ARG A 4 -10.98 4.18 -15.28
C ARG A 4 -9.79 5.12 -15.22
N LEU A 5 -8.58 4.62 -15.48
CA LEU A 5 -7.37 5.44 -15.52
C LEU A 5 -7.48 6.49 -16.62
N THR A 6 -7.90 6.09 -17.82
CA THR A 6 -8.13 7.01 -18.94
C THR A 6 -9.23 8.03 -18.64
N ASP A 7 -10.34 7.62 -18.02
CA ASP A 7 -11.43 8.51 -17.61
C ASP A 7 -10.97 9.58 -16.61
N TYR A 8 -10.19 9.20 -15.58
CA TYR A 8 -9.62 10.17 -14.63
C TYR A 8 -8.67 11.17 -15.30
N LEU A 9 -7.78 10.70 -16.17
CA LEU A 9 -6.87 11.58 -16.91
C LEU A 9 -7.64 12.55 -17.84
N ASN A 10 -8.69 12.07 -18.51
CA ASN A 10 -9.55 12.89 -19.37
C ASN A 10 -10.33 13.94 -18.58
N LYS A 11 -10.66 13.66 -17.32
CA LYS A 11 -11.26 14.63 -16.37
C LYS A 11 -10.24 15.61 -15.79
N GLY A 12 -8.97 15.55 -16.20
CA GLY A 12 -7.91 16.43 -15.71
C GLY A 12 -7.37 16.06 -14.33
N ALA A 13 -7.63 14.84 -13.84
CA ALA A 13 -7.12 14.38 -12.57
C ALA A 13 -5.71 13.79 -12.71
N PHE A 14 -4.80 14.17 -11.80
CA PHE A 14 -3.54 13.46 -11.63
C PHE A 14 -3.79 12.07 -11.04
N VAL A 15 -3.15 11.05 -11.60
CA VAL A 15 -3.29 9.67 -11.13
C VAL A 15 -1.98 9.21 -10.54
N LEU A 16 -2.00 8.83 -9.26
CA LEU A 16 -0.86 8.23 -8.57
C LEU A 16 -0.95 6.72 -8.67
N ILE A 17 0.13 6.08 -9.10
CA ILE A 17 0.25 4.62 -9.21
C ILE A 17 1.33 4.15 -8.24
N THR A 18 1.08 3.04 -7.56
CA THR A 18 2.04 2.38 -6.67
C THR A 18 2.09 0.89 -6.98
N GLY A 19 3.31 0.34 -7.08
CA GLY A 19 3.54 -1.09 -7.23
C GLY A 19 3.54 -1.85 -5.91
N SER A 20 3.86 -1.17 -4.80
CA SER A 20 4.17 -1.81 -3.52
C SER A 20 2.97 -2.10 -2.61
N LYS A 21 1.81 -2.28 -3.21
CA LYS A 21 0.56 -2.57 -2.50
C LYS A 21 0.04 -3.91 -3.00
N PHE A 22 -1.11 -3.89 -3.66
CA PHE A 22 -1.75 -5.08 -4.23
C PHE A 22 -0.83 -5.86 -5.19
N TYR A 23 0.01 -5.14 -5.94
CA TYR A 23 0.88 -5.75 -6.94
C TYR A 23 2.18 -6.29 -6.39
N ARG A 24 2.38 -6.38 -5.06
CA ARG A 24 3.54 -7.07 -4.45
C ARG A 24 4.92 -6.53 -4.88
N GLY A 25 4.97 -5.37 -5.53
CA GLY A 25 6.21 -4.75 -5.98
C GLY A 25 7.05 -4.19 -4.82
N PRO A 26 8.33 -3.86 -5.04
CA PRO A 26 9.18 -3.31 -3.98
C PRO A 26 8.65 -1.97 -3.44
N PRO A 27 8.83 -1.66 -2.14
CA PRO A 27 8.41 -0.38 -1.56
C PRO A 27 9.05 0.82 -2.27
N PHE A 28 8.38 1.97 -2.28
CA PHE A 28 8.85 3.18 -2.98
C PHE A 28 8.99 2.97 -4.50
N SER A 29 8.10 2.17 -5.09
CA SER A 29 7.88 2.06 -6.53
C SER A 29 6.55 2.72 -6.88
N GLY A 30 6.61 3.83 -7.61
CA GLY A 30 5.41 4.56 -7.97
C GLY A 30 5.68 5.59 -9.07
N ALA A 31 4.60 6.02 -9.68
CA ALA A 31 4.60 7.00 -10.75
C ALA A 31 3.42 7.95 -10.61
N VAL A 32 3.57 9.15 -11.18
CA VAL A 32 2.48 10.11 -11.34
C VAL A 32 2.16 10.23 -12.82
N LEU A 33 0.92 9.93 -13.18
CA LEU A 33 0.42 10.20 -14.52
C LEU A 33 -0.20 11.60 -14.53
N VAL A 34 0.29 12.41 -15.46
CA VAL A 34 -0.11 13.80 -15.64
C VAL A 34 -1.11 13.88 -16.81
N PRO A 35 -2.27 14.53 -16.65
CA PRO A 35 -3.21 14.76 -17.74
C PRO A 35 -2.55 15.48 -18.92
N SER A 36 -2.92 15.11 -20.14
CA SER A 36 -2.38 15.74 -21.37
C SER A 36 -2.58 17.25 -21.38
N LEU A 37 -3.76 17.74 -20.98
CA LEU A 37 -4.06 19.18 -20.90
C LEU A 37 -3.10 19.93 -19.96
N VAL A 38 -2.69 19.30 -18.85
CA VAL A 38 -1.72 19.90 -17.93
C VAL A 38 -0.34 19.91 -18.58
N MET A 39 0.05 18.81 -19.21
CA MET A 39 1.33 18.72 -19.91
C MET A 39 1.44 19.75 -21.04
N GLU A 40 0.39 19.93 -21.84
CA GLU A 40 0.31 20.97 -22.88
C GLU A 40 0.50 22.38 -22.30
N ARG A 41 -0.16 22.69 -21.18
CA ARG A 41 0.02 23.99 -20.50
C ARG A 41 1.45 24.17 -20.00
N LEU A 42 2.07 23.14 -19.43
CA LEU A 42 3.46 23.20 -18.97
C LEU A 42 4.43 23.42 -20.14
N LEU A 43 4.14 22.90 -21.33
CA LEU A 43 4.96 23.12 -22.52
C LEU A 43 4.77 24.51 -23.14
N MET A 44 3.59 25.11 -22.98
CA MET A 44 3.24 26.43 -23.54
C MET A 44 3.55 27.60 -22.60
N THR A 45 3.98 27.33 -21.37
CA THR A 45 4.22 28.34 -20.34
C THR A 45 5.63 28.20 -19.78
N ASP A 46 6.26 29.33 -19.43
CA ASP A 46 7.52 29.33 -18.69
C ASP A 46 7.25 29.13 -17.19
N THR A 47 6.66 27.98 -16.86
CA THR A 47 6.33 27.64 -15.47
C THR A 47 7.58 27.14 -14.76
N THR A 48 7.97 27.82 -13.69
CA THR A 48 9.10 27.41 -12.85
C THR A 48 8.76 26.14 -12.06
N LEU A 49 9.77 25.30 -11.87
CA LEU A 49 9.66 24.14 -11.01
C LEU A 49 9.33 24.59 -9.58
N ALA A 50 8.28 24.02 -8.98
CA ALA A 50 8.00 24.26 -7.57
C ALA A 50 9.21 23.80 -6.72
N PRO A 51 9.78 24.67 -5.86
CA PRO A 51 11.04 24.36 -5.16
C PRO A 51 11.01 23.04 -4.39
N GLY A 52 9.85 22.68 -3.81
CA GLY A 52 9.64 21.43 -3.09
C GLY A 52 9.94 20.17 -3.90
N LEU A 53 9.70 20.19 -5.21
CA LEU A 53 9.94 19.04 -6.10
C LEU A 53 11.43 18.71 -6.22
N SER A 54 12.30 19.73 -6.14
CA SER A 54 13.75 19.55 -6.23
C SER A 54 14.37 18.77 -5.06
N TYR A 55 13.63 18.58 -3.96
CA TYR A 55 14.11 17.82 -2.81
C TYR A 55 14.11 16.31 -3.05
N PHE A 56 13.27 15.80 -3.97
CA PHE A 56 13.08 14.36 -4.17
C PHE A 56 13.00 13.93 -5.64
N LEU A 57 12.97 14.88 -6.59
CA LEU A 57 13.12 14.59 -8.01
C LEU A 57 14.53 14.93 -8.51
N SER A 58 14.92 14.22 -9.55
CA SER A 58 16.09 14.43 -10.39
C SER A 58 15.67 14.72 -11.82
N SER A 59 16.62 15.19 -12.63
CA SER A 59 16.42 15.42 -14.06
C SER A 59 15.80 14.18 -14.74
N ASN A 60 16.15 12.98 -14.29
CA ASN A 60 15.76 11.69 -14.89
C ASN A 60 14.36 11.20 -14.50
N GLU A 61 13.70 11.86 -13.55
CA GLU A 61 12.37 11.47 -13.03
C GLU A 61 11.24 12.37 -13.56
N VAL A 62 11.56 13.31 -14.46
CA VAL A 62 10.59 14.17 -15.14
C VAL A 62 10.61 13.98 -16.66
N PRO A 63 9.50 14.26 -17.37
CA PRO A 63 9.43 14.13 -18.82
C PRO A 63 10.55 14.89 -19.54
N SER A 64 11.13 14.28 -20.58
CA SER A 64 12.18 14.90 -21.40
C SER A 64 11.75 16.22 -22.05
N ALA A 65 10.45 16.39 -22.30
CA ALA A 65 9.89 17.60 -22.89
C ALA A 65 9.90 18.82 -21.94
N LEU A 66 10.08 18.64 -20.61
CA LEU A 66 10.17 19.74 -19.65
C LEU A 66 11.63 20.17 -19.45
N THR A 67 12.25 20.70 -20.50
CA THR A 67 13.69 21.04 -20.51
C THR A 67 14.08 21.99 -19.37
N SER A 68 13.29 23.04 -19.11
CA SER A 68 13.57 24.00 -18.03
C SER A 68 13.59 23.34 -16.65
N TRP A 69 12.69 22.39 -16.40
CA TRP A 69 12.65 21.64 -15.15
C TRP A 69 13.84 20.71 -15.04
N ARG A 70 14.20 20.02 -16.13
CA ARG A 70 15.39 19.13 -16.14
C ARG A 70 16.67 19.91 -15.83
N THR A 71 16.82 21.13 -16.34
CA THR A 71 17.96 22.01 -16.03
C THR A 71 17.96 22.48 -14.57
N ALA A 72 16.79 22.69 -13.98
CA ALA A 72 16.66 23.13 -12.59
C ALA A 72 16.83 21.99 -11.56
N LEU A 73 16.70 20.73 -11.99
CA LEU A 73 16.83 19.54 -11.14
C LEU A 73 18.27 19.02 -11.11
N LYS A 74 18.60 18.29 -10.04
CA LYS A 74 19.89 17.61 -9.91
C LYS A 74 20.02 16.54 -11.00
N ASP A 75 21.16 16.54 -11.69
CA ASP A 75 21.48 15.49 -12.66
C ASP A 75 22.08 14.28 -11.96
N THR A 76 21.23 13.54 -11.26
CA THR A 76 21.58 12.31 -10.55
C THR A 76 20.67 11.19 -10.99
N SER A 77 21.18 9.96 -10.97
CA SER A 77 20.38 8.77 -11.26
C SER A 77 20.00 8.06 -9.96
N ASN A 78 18.71 7.80 -9.78
CA ASN A 78 18.21 6.96 -8.71
C ASN A 78 18.06 5.51 -9.21
N THR A 79 19.17 4.82 -9.40
CA THR A 79 19.17 3.43 -9.91
C THR A 79 18.32 2.50 -9.05
N GLY A 80 18.29 2.72 -7.74
CA GLY A 80 17.42 1.98 -6.83
C GLY A 80 15.93 2.19 -7.14
N LEU A 81 15.49 3.41 -7.41
CA LEU A 81 14.11 3.67 -7.84
C LEU A 81 13.82 3.00 -9.19
N ALA A 82 14.73 3.10 -10.16
CA ALA A 82 14.54 2.48 -11.47
C ALA A 82 14.36 0.95 -11.36
N LEU A 83 15.22 0.26 -10.60
CA LEU A 83 15.11 -1.18 -10.37
C LEU A 83 13.81 -1.56 -9.66
N ARG A 84 13.40 -0.78 -8.64
CA ARG A 84 12.15 -1.01 -7.92
C ARG A 84 10.93 -0.78 -8.81
N TRP A 85 10.99 0.18 -9.73
CA TRP A 85 9.94 0.42 -10.70
C TRP A 85 9.82 -0.70 -11.73
N VAL A 86 10.94 -1.17 -12.28
CA VAL A 86 10.95 -2.33 -13.20
C VAL A 86 10.35 -3.57 -12.54
N ALA A 87 10.81 -3.90 -11.32
CA ALA A 87 10.24 -5.04 -10.58
C ALA A 87 8.75 -4.85 -10.27
N ALA A 88 8.30 -3.63 -9.97
CA ALA A 88 6.88 -3.37 -9.78
C ALA A 88 6.06 -3.55 -11.07
N VAL A 89 6.59 -3.16 -12.23
CA VAL A 89 5.92 -3.37 -13.52
C VAL A 89 5.82 -4.85 -13.84
N ASP A 90 6.88 -5.62 -13.59
CA ASP A 90 6.94 -7.08 -13.79
C ASP A 90 5.86 -7.83 -12.98
N GLU A 91 5.53 -7.35 -11.77
CA GLU A 91 4.43 -7.90 -10.97
C GLU A 91 3.04 -7.34 -11.35
N MET A 92 2.98 -6.08 -11.79
CA MET A 92 1.74 -5.43 -12.24
C MET A 92 1.20 -6.07 -13.51
N GLU A 93 2.04 -6.36 -14.50
CA GLU A 93 1.61 -6.84 -15.81
C GLU A 93 0.79 -8.15 -15.76
N PRO A 94 1.25 -9.23 -15.11
CA PRO A 94 0.47 -10.46 -14.96
C PRO A 94 -0.83 -10.23 -14.18
N THR A 95 -0.77 -9.42 -13.13
CA THR A 95 -1.94 -9.08 -12.31
C THR A 95 -2.98 -8.30 -13.13
N LEU A 96 -2.55 -7.41 -14.02
CA LEU A 96 -3.45 -6.64 -14.88
C LEU A 96 -4.00 -7.47 -16.05
N ALA A 97 -3.24 -8.44 -16.53
CA ALA A 97 -3.64 -9.36 -17.60
C ALA A 97 -4.68 -10.39 -17.16
N MET A 98 -4.77 -10.69 -15.86
CA MET A 98 -5.81 -11.56 -15.33
C MET A 98 -7.22 -11.00 -15.62
N PRO A 99 -8.22 -11.84 -15.95
CA PRO A 99 -9.62 -11.40 -16.06
C PRO A 99 -10.12 -10.77 -14.77
N ASP A 100 -10.99 -9.77 -14.88
CA ASP A 100 -11.53 -9.08 -13.69
C ASP A 100 -12.40 -10.04 -12.83
N ASP A 101 -13.19 -10.93 -13.46
CA ASP A 101 -13.98 -11.95 -12.75
C ASP A 101 -13.09 -12.91 -11.93
N ASP A 102 -11.93 -13.30 -12.45
CA ASP A 102 -10.99 -14.16 -11.75
C ASP A 102 -10.36 -13.43 -10.55
N LYS A 103 -10.02 -12.14 -10.70
CA LYS A 103 -9.51 -11.32 -9.58
C LYS A 103 -10.54 -11.19 -8.48
N ASP A 104 -11.79 -10.92 -8.85
CA ASP A 104 -12.87 -10.72 -7.89
C ASP A 104 -13.16 -12.05 -7.16
N ALA A 105 -13.17 -13.18 -7.86
CA ALA A 105 -13.31 -14.50 -7.26
C ALA A 105 -12.15 -14.83 -6.30
N LEU A 106 -10.90 -14.53 -6.67
CA LEU A 106 -9.73 -14.74 -5.80
C LEU A 106 -9.75 -13.85 -4.56
N GLN A 107 -10.15 -12.59 -4.71
CA GLN A 107 -10.28 -11.65 -3.59
C GLN A 107 -11.35 -12.12 -2.61
N GLU A 108 -12.52 -12.54 -3.10
CA GLU A 108 -13.60 -13.06 -2.25
C GLU A 108 -13.17 -14.36 -1.55
N ALA A 109 -12.56 -15.30 -2.27
CA ALA A 109 -12.08 -16.55 -1.67
C ALA A 109 -11.02 -16.31 -0.58
N TRP A 110 -10.09 -15.37 -0.81
CA TRP A 110 -9.11 -14.96 0.20
C TRP A 110 -9.79 -14.33 1.41
N LEU A 111 -10.72 -13.40 1.20
CA LEU A 111 -11.46 -12.74 2.26
C LEU A 111 -12.20 -13.76 3.13
N GLU A 112 -12.96 -14.68 2.52
CA GLU A 112 -13.68 -15.73 3.24
C GLU A 112 -12.74 -16.61 4.07
N SER A 113 -11.59 -17.01 3.50
CA SER A 113 -10.60 -17.81 4.23
C SER A 113 -10.03 -17.07 5.44
N VAL A 114 -9.73 -15.76 5.32
CA VAL A 114 -9.26 -14.94 6.44
C VAL A 114 -10.35 -14.81 7.52
N LEU A 115 -11.60 -14.57 7.13
CA LEU A 115 -12.71 -14.44 8.08
C LEU A 115 -13.04 -15.75 8.78
N GLU A 116 -12.97 -16.88 8.08
CA GLU A 116 -13.12 -18.21 8.67
C GLU A 116 -12.03 -18.46 9.71
N GLU A 117 -10.77 -18.14 9.41
CA GLU A 117 -9.65 -18.32 10.34
C GLU A 117 -9.79 -17.43 11.58
N LEU A 118 -10.16 -16.15 11.41
CA LEU A 118 -10.46 -15.26 12.53
C LEU A 118 -11.63 -15.79 13.38
N GLY A 119 -12.63 -16.38 12.72
CA GLY A 119 -13.82 -16.98 13.36
C GLY A 119 -13.50 -18.17 14.27
N LYS A 120 -12.35 -18.83 14.10
CA LYS A 120 -11.88 -19.91 14.99
C LYS A 120 -11.40 -19.38 16.36
N HIS A 121 -11.13 -18.08 16.47
CA HIS A 121 -10.57 -17.47 17.69
C HIS A 121 -11.41 -16.28 18.22
N PRO A 122 -12.74 -16.43 18.41
CA PRO A 122 -13.65 -15.31 18.67
C PRO A 122 -13.44 -14.65 20.05
N LEU A 123 -12.78 -15.34 20.98
CA LEU A 123 -12.44 -14.82 22.30
C LEU A 123 -11.30 -13.78 22.26
N HIS A 124 -10.46 -13.83 21.22
CA HIS A 124 -9.25 -13.01 21.11
C HIS A 124 -9.28 -12.09 19.91
N LEU A 125 -9.93 -12.49 18.82
CA LEU A 125 -9.93 -11.78 17.56
C LEU A 125 -11.35 -11.36 17.17
N GLU A 126 -11.46 -10.23 16.48
CA GLU A 126 -12.69 -9.76 15.89
C GLU A 126 -12.40 -9.04 14.58
N ALA A 127 -13.08 -9.43 13.50
CA ALA A 127 -13.00 -8.70 12.25
C ALA A 127 -13.75 -7.36 12.35
N PHE A 128 -13.07 -6.27 12.02
CA PHE A 128 -13.60 -4.91 12.07
C PHE A 128 -13.96 -4.43 10.67
N GLU A 129 -15.25 -4.20 10.43
CA GLU A 129 -15.79 -3.81 9.12
C GLU A 129 -15.23 -4.69 7.97
N PRO A 130 -15.36 -6.03 8.08
CA PRO A 130 -14.60 -7.01 7.29
C PRO A 130 -14.76 -6.90 5.77
N ARG A 131 -15.85 -6.30 5.29
CA ARG A 131 -16.17 -6.14 3.86
C ARG A 131 -16.04 -4.70 3.36
N SER A 132 -15.39 -3.83 4.14
CA SER A 132 -15.10 -2.45 3.71
C SER A 132 -14.04 -2.38 2.61
N CYS A 133 -13.19 -3.42 2.49
CA CYS A 133 -12.15 -3.55 1.48
C CYS A 133 -11.97 -5.03 1.12
N ALA A 134 -11.96 -5.37 -0.17
CA ALA A 134 -11.80 -6.76 -0.63
C ALA A 134 -10.38 -7.31 -0.43
N THR A 135 -9.38 -6.43 -0.23
CA THR A 135 -7.96 -6.81 -0.19
C THR A 135 -7.29 -6.49 1.14
N ILE A 136 -8.03 -5.98 2.13
CA ILE A 136 -7.51 -5.65 3.45
C ILE A 136 -8.56 -6.01 4.50
N VAL A 137 -8.21 -6.92 5.41
CA VAL A 137 -9.01 -7.25 6.58
C VAL A 137 -8.45 -6.54 7.80
N SER A 138 -9.26 -5.69 8.42
CA SER A 138 -8.94 -5.08 9.70
C SER A 138 -9.46 -5.98 10.83
N LEU A 139 -8.67 -6.16 11.88
CA LEU A 139 -9.08 -6.92 13.06
C LEU A 139 -8.74 -6.19 14.36
N ARG A 140 -9.60 -6.36 15.36
CA ARG A 140 -9.35 -5.92 16.75
C ARG A 140 -8.92 -7.11 17.59
N LEU A 141 -8.08 -6.81 18.57
CA LEU A 141 -7.67 -7.77 19.59
C LEU A 141 -8.51 -7.54 20.84
N ARG A 142 -9.13 -8.60 21.36
CA ARG A 142 -9.92 -8.61 22.59
C ARG A 142 -9.03 -8.95 23.78
N LYS A 143 -9.23 -8.25 24.89
CA LYS A 143 -8.60 -8.60 26.16
C LYS A 143 -9.43 -9.64 26.92
N THR A 144 -8.77 -10.44 27.75
CA THR A 144 -9.42 -11.47 28.57
C THR A 144 -10.31 -10.89 29.68
N ASP A 145 -10.00 -9.68 30.15
CA ASP A 145 -10.78 -8.94 31.15
C ASP A 145 -11.90 -8.09 30.54
N GLY A 146 -12.06 -8.13 29.22
CA GLY A 146 -13.05 -7.36 28.46
C GLY A 146 -12.46 -6.14 27.75
N GLY A 147 -13.15 -5.69 26.71
CA GLY A 147 -12.70 -4.59 25.87
C GLY A 147 -11.61 -4.99 24.85
N TYR A 148 -10.96 -3.97 24.28
CA TYR A 148 -10.00 -4.12 23.20
C TYR A 148 -8.64 -3.54 23.57
N TYR A 149 -7.59 -4.08 22.94
CA TYR A 149 -6.26 -3.49 23.01
C TYR A 149 -6.24 -2.08 22.39
N ASN A 150 -5.57 -1.16 23.08
CA ASN A 150 -5.35 0.19 22.58
C ASN A 150 -4.11 0.26 21.65
N THR A 151 -3.90 1.40 21.01
CA THR A 151 -2.82 1.58 20.03
C THR A 151 -1.41 1.33 20.60
N ALA A 152 -1.15 1.72 21.85
CA ALA A 152 0.15 1.51 22.47
C ALA A 152 0.41 0.02 22.76
N GLU A 153 -0.63 -0.72 23.13
CA GLU A 153 -0.52 -2.15 23.38
C GLU A 153 -0.41 -2.95 22.07
N CYS A 154 -1.21 -2.61 21.05
CA CYS A 154 -1.09 -3.23 19.72
C CYS A 154 0.28 -2.98 19.08
N LYS A 155 0.93 -1.84 19.34
CA LYS A 155 2.32 -1.60 18.91
C LYS A 155 3.30 -2.61 19.51
N LYS A 156 3.16 -2.93 20.80
CA LYS A 156 4.00 -3.95 21.45
C LYS A 156 3.78 -5.33 20.84
N ILE A 157 2.52 -5.70 20.58
CA ILE A 157 2.19 -6.97 19.93
C ILE A 157 2.77 -7.02 18.52
N PHE A 158 2.59 -5.95 17.74
CA PHE A 158 3.16 -5.81 16.41
C PHE A 158 4.68 -5.96 16.40
N GLU A 159 5.39 -5.36 17.36
CA GLU A 159 6.83 -5.54 17.52
C GLU A 159 7.18 -7.00 17.84
N TRP A 160 6.47 -7.64 18.77
CA TRP A 160 6.71 -9.04 19.14
C TRP A 160 6.48 -10.01 17.98
N MET A 161 5.52 -9.75 17.09
CA MET A 161 5.30 -10.57 15.89
C MET A 161 6.50 -10.58 14.93
N THR A 162 7.43 -9.63 15.05
CA THR A 162 8.66 -9.58 14.23
C THR A 162 9.86 -10.27 14.89
N LEU A 163 9.70 -10.78 16.11
CA LEU A 163 10.73 -11.39 16.93
C LEU A 163 10.43 -12.88 17.16
N ASP A 164 11.46 -13.63 17.55
CA ASP A 164 11.26 -14.95 18.15
C ASP A 164 10.86 -14.75 19.62
N MET A 165 9.63 -15.15 19.95
CA MET A 165 9.04 -15.01 21.27
C MET A 165 8.80 -16.38 21.94
N SER A 166 9.35 -17.46 21.38
CA SER A 166 9.09 -18.84 21.81
C SER A 166 9.49 -19.11 23.26
N GLU A 167 10.66 -18.62 23.69
CA GLU A 167 11.11 -18.75 25.08
C GLU A 167 10.18 -17.99 26.04
N LYS A 168 9.78 -16.77 25.68
CA LYS A 168 8.97 -15.90 26.55
C LYS A 168 7.52 -16.37 26.66
N LEU A 169 6.96 -16.92 25.59
CA LEU A 169 5.56 -17.37 25.53
C LEU A 169 5.41 -18.88 25.77
N GLY A 170 6.50 -19.63 25.85
CA GLY A 170 6.48 -21.07 26.13
C GLY A 170 5.86 -21.91 25.01
N THR A 171 5.85 -21.42 23.77
CA THR A 171 5.29 -22.13 22.60
C THR A 171 6.17 -21.95 21.37
N GLN A 172 6.35 -23.03 20.60
CA GLN A 172 7.15 -22.99 19.37
C GLN A 172 6.51 -22.12 18.28
N ASP A 173 5.19 -21.98 18.28
CA ASP A 173 4.47 -21.13 17.32
C ASP A 173 4.92 -19.66 17.42
N ALA A 174 5.37 -19.23 18.60
CA ALA A 174 5.84 -17.88 18.84
C ALA A 174 7.25 -17.62 18.28
N ALA A 175 7.93 -18.61 17.69
CA ALA A 175 9.14 -18.40 16.89
C ALA A 175 8.83 -17.92 15.46
N ILE A 176 7.57 -18.10 15.00
CA ILE A 176 7.15 -17.72 13.65
C ILE A 176 7.01 -16.21 13.57
N LYS A 177 7.79 -15.59 12.67
CA LYS A 177 7.71 -14.16 12.41
C LYS A 177 6.56 -13.87 11.44
N CYS A 178 5.69 -12.94 11.84
CA CYS A 178 4.52 -12.54 11.08
C CYS A 178 4.58 -11.05 10.77
N TYR A 179 4.52 -10.71 9.48
CA TYR A 179 4.53 -9.32 9.03
C TYR A 179 3.12 -8.91 8.61
N ILE A 180 2.55 -7.96 9.33
CA ILE A 180 1.20 -7.42 9.08
C ILE A 180 1.25 -5.89 8.95
N GLY A 181 0.13 -5.27 8.62
CA GLY A 181 0.02 -3.82 8.60
C GLY A 181 0.18 -3.21 10.00
N GLN A 182 0.86 -2.07 10.08
CA GLN A 182 1.06 -1.34 11.33
C GLN A 182 -0.28 -1.05 12.06
N PRO A 183 -0.30 -1.05 13.40
CA PRO A 183 -1.49 -0.74 14.17
C PRO A 183 -2.01 0.67 13.90
N VAL A 184 -3.34 0.82 13.71
CA VAL A 184 -4.00 2.12 13.47
C VAL A 184 -5.07 2.38 14.51
N SER A 185 -5.06 3.59 15.06
CA SER A 185 -6.09 4.06 15.97
C SER A 185 -7.41 4.28 15.23
N VAL A 186 -8.50 3.73 15.76
CA VAL A 186 -9.84 3.97 15.22
C VAL A 186 -10.51 5.10 15.99
N ALA A 187 -10.89 6.16 15.29
CA ALA A 187 -11.51 7.34 15.91
C ALA A 187 -12.91 7.06 16.49
N LYS A 188 -13.69 6.18 15.83
CA LYS A 188 -15.00 5.72 16.33
C LYS A 188 -14.84 4.41 17.10
N GLY A 189 -15.30 4.37 18.36
CA GLY A 189 -15.41 3.14 19.14
C GLY A 189 -14.20 2.76 19.98
N GLY A 190 -13.20 3.64 20.11
CA GLY A 190 -12.09 3.51 21.07
C GLY A 190 -11.30 2.21 20.91
N GLY A 191 -10.22 2.24 20.11
CA GLY A 191 -9.38 1.06 19.99
C GLY A 191 -8.36 1.16 18.87
N CYS A 192 -7.73 0.01 18.61
CA CYS A 192 -6.74 -0.15 17.57
C CYS A 192 -7.10 -1.34 16.68
N VAL A 193 -6.85 -1.19 15.38
CA VAL A 193 -6.94 -2.30 14.43
C VAL A 193 -5.56 -2.70 13.94
N LEU A 194 -5.37 -4.01 13.80
CA LEU A 194 -4.32 -4.63 13.01
C LEU A 194 -4.88 -4.97 11.63
N ARG A 195 -4.02 -5.09 10.61
CA ARG A 195 -4.47 -5.27 9.22
C ARG A 195 -3.70 -6.37 8.53
N ILE A 196 -4.42 -7.27 7.88
CA ILE A 196 -3.88 -8.28 6.97
C ILE A 196 -4.23 -7.83 5.56
N ALA A 197 -3.26 -7.85 4.65
CA ALA A 197 -3.48 -7.42 3.27
C ALA A 197 -3.25 -8.58 2.31
N LEU A 198 -4.04 -8.64 1.24
CA LEU A 198 -3.78 -9.57 0.15
C LEU A 198 -2.48 -9.14 -0.56
N GLY A 199 -1.54 -10.06 -0.70
CA GLY A 199 -0.22 -9.81 -1.30
C GLY A 199 0.88 -9.36 -0.34
N SER A 200 0.65 -9.38 0.98
CA SER A 200 1.70 -9.20 1.99
C SER A 200 2.47 -10.48 2.30
#